data_AF-A0A8K0P802-F1
#
_entry.id   AF-A0A8K0P802-F1
#
_cell.length_a   1.000
_cell.length_b   1.000
_cell.length_c   1.000
_cell.angle_alpha   90.00
_cell.angle_beta   90.00
_cell.angle_gamma   90.00
#
_symmetry.space_group_name_H-M   'P 1'
#
loop_
_entity.id
_entity.type
_entity.pdbx_description
1 polymer ?
#
loop_
_entity_poly.entity_id
_entity_poly.type
_entity_poly.pdbx_seq_one_letter_code
_entity_poly.pdbx_strand_id
1 'polypeptide(L)'
;MVPPRRKIVVLLIGNHSAGKSSFINWYIEEHVQKTGVAIETKGFTIVTSGKKRDSLLGNATLHIFPHFKPLSQFKGVMDFLTTEVCSSKQKKFSLVSFVDTPGLVDGDLNYPFDVQGAIQWLGSTADLIFVFFDPVGQALCKRTLNTVEALSDKHAEKMRFFLSKADEAGNDADRQKVMMQIDRNPVKFENQIHEATKDIEQTINHTIQITLDTLEKDSENIVELLDKHLKADQEAREYNRRVNRKVYFLGALAFLIPALFISPYIFPVKSAEDVGFGFLKGLNLNLLFSKADNNGKEERSFLSACLVIFVISIILVLFARLSYDHRATLTNHQRKYYVDLRNYVQGVIKKKNQLYREYLEQSIDNCDI
;
A
#
# COMPACT_ATOMS: atom_id res chain seq x y z
N MET A 1 0.76 -6.16 5.65
CA MET A 1 1.49 -5.55 4.51
C MET A 1 2.96 -5.56 4.87
N VAL A 2 3.82 -6.12 4.00
CA VAL A 2 5.27 -6.01 4.18
C VAL A 2 5.64 -4.57 3.81
N PRO A 3 6.41 -3.84 4.63
CA PRO A 3 6.81 -2.48 4.29
C PRO A 3 7.59 -2.49 2.96
N PRO A 4 7.37 -1.50 2.07
CA PRO A 4 8.09 -1.43 0.81
C PRO A 4 9.60 -1.35 1.04
N ARG A 5 10.37 -2.04 0.19
CA ARG A 5 11.84 -2.04 0.26
C ARG A 5 12.35 -0.66 -0.17
N ARG A 6 13.17 -0.03 0.68
CA ARG A 6 13.74 1.31 0.41
C ARG A 6 14.95 1.28 -0.54
N LYS A 7 15.62 0.13 -0.65
CA LYS A 7 16.85 -0.03 -1.42
C LYS A 7 16.72 -1.22 -2.34
N ILE A 8 17.31 -1.10 -3.53
CA ILE A 8 17.50 -2.24 -4.41
C ILE A 8 18.67 -3.09 -3.91
N VAL A 9 18.59 -4.39 -4.14
CA VAL A 9 19.61 -5.36 -3.75
C VAL A 9 20.34 -5.84 -5.00
N VAL A 10 21.66 -5.63 -5.02
CA VAL A 10 22.55 -6.10 -6.08
C VAL A 10 23.41 -7.23 -5.53
N LEU A 11 23.23 -8.44 -6.06
CA LEU A 11 23.97 -9.63 -5.68
C LEU A 11 25.22 -9.79 -6.55
N LEU A 12 26.40 -9.91 -5.94
CA LEU A 12 27.64 -10.16 -6.67
C LEU A 12 28.05 -11.61 -6.53
N ILE A 13 28.22 -12.31 -7.64
CA ILE A 13 28.64 -13.71 -7.73
C ILE A 13 29.89 -13.79 -8.61
N GLY A 14 30.78 -14.74 -8.34
CA GLY A 14 31.95 -14.94 -9.17
C GLY A 14 32.97 -15.85 -8.52
N ASN A 15 33.92 -16.33 -9.32
CA ASN A 15 35.04 -17.13 -8.82
C ASN A 15 35.91 -16.35 -7.82
N HIS A 16 36.81 -17.07 -7.14
CA HIS A 16 37.79 -16.44 -6.26
C HIS A 16 38.63 -15.40 -7.01
N SER A 17 38.87 -14.25 -6.38
CA SER A 17 39.61 -13.13 -6.96
C SER A 17 39.01 -12.47 -8.23
N ALA A 18 37.73 -12.70 -8.54
CA ALA A 18 37.02 -12.08 -9.67
C ALA A 18 36.74 -10.57 -9.58
N GLY A 19 37.22 -9.90 -8.53
CA GLY A 19 37.02 -8.46 -8.37
C GLY A 19 35.66 -8.03 -7.80
N LYS A 20 34.86 -8.94 -7.23
CA LYS A 20 33.57 -8.61 -6.58
C LYS A 20 33.70 -7.51 -5.52
N SER A 21 34.54 -7.76 -4.50
CA SER A 21 34.78 -6.82 -3.41
C SER A 21 35.44 -5.52 -3.90
N SER A 22 36.29 -5.61 -4.93
CA SER A 22 36.91 -4.45 -5.58
C SER A 22 35.87 -3.56 -6.29
N PHE A 23 34.88 -4.17 -6.97
CA PHE A 23 33.78 -3.44 -7.59
C PHE A 23 32.98 -2.67 -6.55
N ILE A 24 32.66 -3.28 -5.41
CA ILE A 24 31.92 -2.60 -4.33
C ILE A 24 32.69 -1.39 -3.84
N ASN A 25 33.98 -1.54 -3.50
CA ASN A 25 34.83 -0.44 -3.05
C ASN A 25 34.93 0.68 -4.10
N TRP A 26 35.06 0.32 -5.39
CA TRP A 26 35.08 1.28 -6.51
C TRP A 26 33.75 2.03 -6.67
N TYR A 27 32.62 1.33 -6.53
CA TYR A 27 31.30 1.93 -6.69
C TYR A 27 31.03 2.95 -5.59
N ILE A 28 31.31 2.59 -4.33
CA ILE A 28 31.09 3.46 -3.17
C ILE A 28 32.20 4.50 -2.97
N GLU A 29 33.34 4.36 -3.67
CA GLU A 29 34.55 5.18 -3.52
C GLU A 29 35.10 5.20 -2.08
N GLU A 30 34.98 4.07 -1.39
CA GLU A 30 35.40 3.87 -0.01
C GLU A 30 35.97 2.46 0.15
N HIS A 31 37.00 2.31 1.00
CA HIS A 31 37.64 1.02 1.24
C HIS A 31 36.98 0.27 2.40
N VAL A 32 35.92 -0.48 2.07
CA VAL A 32 35.06 -1.17 3.04
C VAL A 32 35.38 -2.65 3.09
N GLN A 33 35.40 -3.31 1.93
CA GLN A 33 35.82 -4.70 1.84
C GLN A 33 37.34 -4.79 1.77
N LYS A 34 37.91 -5.82 2.41
CA LYS A 34 39.35 -6.11 2.31
C LYS A 34 39.63 -6.72 0.92
N THR A 35 40.52 -6.11 0.15
CA THR A 35 40.97 -6.59 -1.16
C THR A 35 42.46 -6.93 -1.12
N GLY A 36 42.95 -7.73 -2.08
CA GLY A 36 44.39 -8.02 -2.24
C GLY A 36 45.00 -9.04 -1.29
N VAL A 37 44.25 -9.59 -0.33
CA VAL A 37 44.69 -10.70 0.53
C VAL A 37 43.97 -11.97 0.10
N ALA A 38 44.71 -13.05 -0.16
CA ALA A 38 44.16 -14.35 -0.57
C ALA A 38 43.38 -15.10 0.54
N ILE A 39 43.01 -14.42 1.64
CA ILE A 39 42.18 -15.03 2.68
C ILE A 39 40.79 -15.18 2.08
N GLU A 40 40.41 -16.43 1.85
CA GLU A 40 39.14 -16.82 1.28
C GLU A 40 37.99 -16.27 2.14
N THR A 41 37.23 -15.31 1.61
CA THR A 41 35.96 -14.92 2.21
C THR A 41 35.04 -16.14 2.17
N LYS A 42 34.74 -16.73 3.33
CA LYS A 42 33.87 -17.91 3.45
C LYS A 42 32.40 -17.56 3.68
N GLY A 43 32.09 -16.27 3.84
CA GLY A 43 30.78 -15.77 4.19
C GLY A 43 30.21 -14.74 3.24
N PHE A 44 28.96 -14.37 3.47
CA PHE A 44 28.27 -13.29 2.79
C PHE A 44 28.51 -11.97 3.51
N THR A 45 28.75 -10.91 2.74
CA THR A 45 28.84 -9.56 3.29
C THR A 45 27.82 -8.66 2.63
N ILE A 46 26.92 -8.10 3.42
CA ILE A 46 25.98 -7.08 2.95
C ILE A 46 26.63 -5.71 3.15
N VAL A 47 26.75 -4.92 2.09
CA VAL A 47 27.29 -3.57 2.15
C VAL A 47 26.16 -2.58 1.88
N THR A 48 25.86 -1.72 2.85
CA THR A 48 24.72 -0.79 2.81
C THR A 48 25.09 0.59 3.32
N SER A 49 24.37 1.61 2.87
CA SER A 49 24.53 2.95 3.43
C SER A 49 23.95 3.08 4.85
N GLY A 50 24.60 3.87 5.70
CA GLY A 50 24.16 4.28 7.05
C GLY A 50 24.77 5.63 7.46
N LYS A 51 24.36 6.17 8.61
CA LYS A 51 24.82 7.48 9.12
C LYS A 51 26.24 7.41 9.64
N LYS A 52 26.62 6.27 10.22
CA LYS A 52 27.94 6.00 10.75
C LYS A 52 28.46 4.68 10.20
N ARG A 53 29.78 4.59 10.11
CA ARG A 53 30.43 3.33 9.77
C ARG A 53 30.24 2.35 10.92
N ASP A 54 29.75 1.16 10.60
CA ASP A 54 29.51 0.10 11.57
C ASP A 54 29.67 -1.27 10.88
N SER A 55 29.97 -2.29 11.67
CA SER A 55 30.13 -3.66 11.20
C SER A 55 29.34 -4.59 12.11
N LEU A 56 28.35 -5.28 11.55
CA LEU A 56 27.43 -6.15 12.28
C LEU A 56 27.61 -7.59 11.85
N LEU A 57 27.35 -8.52 12.77
CA LEU A 57 27.53 -9.95 12.55
C LEU A 57 26.23 -10.71 12.81
N GLY A 58 25.98 -11.72 11.97
CA GLY A 58 24.94 -12.72 12.12
C GLY A 58 23.55 -12.17 12.37
N ASN A 59 23.03 -12.38 13.58
CA ASN A 59 21.64 -12.05 13.91
C ASN A 59 21.35 -10.54 13.88
N ALA A 60 22.34 -9.69 14.14
CA ALA A 60 22.18 -8.24 14.08
C ALA A 60 21.77 -7.77 12.67
N THR A 61 22.29 -8.44 11.63
CA THR A 61 21.93 -8.20 10.22
C THR A 61 20.45 -8.40 9.96
N LEU A 62 19.81 -9.40 10.58
CA LEU A 62 18.40 -9.72 10.32
C LEU A 62 17.44 -8.68 10.92
N HIS A 63 17.87 -7.94 11.94
CA HIS A 63 17.10 -6.82 12.47
C HIS A 63 17.02 -5.66 11.47
N ILE A 64 18.10 -5.44 10.70
CA ILE A 64 18.17 -4.40 9.67
C ILE A 64 17.51 -4.87 8.37
N PHE A 65 17.68 -6.15 8.04
CA PHE A 65 17.11 -6.75 6.84
C PHE A 65 16.12 -7.87 7.20
N PRO A 66 14.90 -7.56 7.68
CA PRO A 66 13.91 -8.59 8.03
C PRO A 66 13.53 -9.52 6.87
N HIS A 67 13.65 -9.04 5.63
CA HIS A 67 13.41 -9.85 4.43
C HIS A 67 14.50 -10.90 4.19
N PHE A 68 15.66 -10.77 4.81
CA PHE A 68 16.72 -11.78 4.84
C PHE A 68 16.54 -12.81 5.97
N LYS A 69 15.51 -12.69 6.80
CA LYS A 69 15.20 -13.68 7.86
C LYS A 69 15.16 -15.14 7.34
N PRO A 70 14.64 -15.45 6.13
CA PRO A 70 14.68 -16.82 5.63
C PRO A 70 16.09 -17.38 5.42
N LEU A 71 17.14 -16.56 5.32
CA LEU A 71 18.52 -17.06 5.29
C LEU A 71 18.86 -17.88 6.52
N SER A 72 18.29 -17.56 7.68
CA SER A 72 18.51 -18.32 8.92
C SER A 72 18.12 -19.80 8.84
N GLN A 73 17.38 -20.20 7.80
CA GLN A 73 17.06 -21.61 7.52
C GLN A 73 18.29 -22.42 7.04
N PHE A 74 19.28 -21.76 6.44
CA PHE A 74 20.53 -22.41 6.04
C PHE A 74 21.42 -22.61 7.28
N LYS A 75 21.52 -23.86 7.74
CA LYS A 75 22.30 -24.21 8.94
C LYS A 75 23.76 -23.72 8.79
N GLY A 76 24.22 -22.91 9.74
CA GLY A 76 25.58 -22.39 9.80
C GLY A 76 25.80 -21.06 9.05
N VAL A 77 24.85 -20.57 8.25
CA VAL A 77 25.07 -19.34 7.46
C VAL A 77 25.23 -18.09 8.34
N MET A 78 24.57 -18.05 9.51
CA MET A 78 24.55 -16.87 10.37
C MET A 78 25.92 -16.53 10.96
N ASP A 79 26.79 -17.54 11.15
CA ASP A 79 28.16 -17.33 11.63
C ASP A 79 29.07 -16.73 10.54
N PHE A 80 28.59 -16.75 9.29
CA PHE A 80 29.27 -16.29 8.09
C PHE A 80 28.46 -15.21 7.37
N LEU A 81 27.63 -14.47 8.08
CA LEU A 81 26.89 -13.32 7.57
C LEU A 81 27.39 -12.05 8.26
N THR A 82 27.90 -11.12 7.48
CA THR A 82 28.38 -9.82 7.96
C THR A 82 27.60 -8.71 7.27
N THR A 83 27.45 -7.58 7.94
CA THR A 83 26.94 -6.35 7.36
C THR A 83 27.91 -5.23 7.61
N GLU A 84 28.40 -4.61 6.54
CA GLU A 84 29.20 -3.40 6.58
C GLU A 84 28.32 -2.20 6.22
N VAL A 85 28.31 -1.23 7.13
CA VAL A 85 27.55 0.01 7.00
C VAL A 85 28.51 1.14 6.66
N CYS A 86 28.20 1.94 5.63
CA CYS A 86 29.09 2.98 5.14
C CYS A 86 28.35 4.30 4.93
N SER A 87 29.03 5.43 5.12
CA SER A 87 28.41 6.76 5.00
C SER A 87 28.55 7.39 3.61
N SER A 88 29.08 6.65 2.63
CA SER A 88 29.25 7.15 1.26
C SER A 88 27.91 7.59 0.64
N LYS A 89 27.96 8.72 -0.08
CA LYS A 89 26.83 9.27 -0.85
C LYS A 89 27.05 9.13 -2.36
N GLN A 90 28.11 8.44 -2.78
CA GLN A 90 28.48 8.32 -4.19
C GLN A 90 27.49 7.44 -4.95
N LYS A 91 27.30 7.75 -6.25
CA LYS A 91 26.55 6.94 -7.22
C LYS A 91 25.16 6.49 -6.74
N LYS A 92 24.47 7.27 -5.90
CA LYS A 92 23.17 6.91 -5.27
C LYS A 92 23.24 5.64 -4.41
N PHE A 93 24.38 5.36 -3.77
CA PHE A 93 24.57 4.22 -2.88
C PHE A 93 23.55 4.17 -1.72
N SER A 94 22.96 5.30 -1.34
CA SER A 94 21.87 5.33 -0.36
C SER A 94 20.63 4.52 -0.73
N LEU A 95 20.45 4.26 -2.03
CA LEU A 95 19.35 3.49 -2.61
C LEU A 95 19.74 2.06 -2.96
N VAL A 96 20.97 1.64 -2.65
CA VAL A 96 21.54 0.34 -3.05
C VAL A 96 22.04 -0.41 -1.83
N SER A 97 21.87 -1.73 -1.83
CA SER A 97 22.56 -2.64 -0.92
C SER A 97 23.23 -3.73 -1.74
N PHE A 98 24.55 -3.86 -1.58
CA PHE A 98 25.31 -4.91 -2.24
C PHE A 98 25.34 -6.15 -1.35
N VAL A 99 25.23 -7.32 -1.97
CA VAL A 99 25.49 -8.60 -1.30
C VAL A 99 26.71 -9.20 -1.98
N ASP A 100 27.85 -9.12 -1.30
CA ASP A 100 29.08 -9.79 -1.71
C ASP A 100 29.01 -11.26 -1.29
N THR A 101 29.21 -12.16 -2.25
CA THR A 101 29.21 -13.61 -1.99
C THR A 101 30.65 -14.12 -1.83
N PRO A 102 30.85 -15.21 -1.08
CA PRO A 102 32.16 -15.84 -1.01
C PRO A 102 32.65 -16.22 -2.42
N GLY A 103 33.95 -16.05 -2.67
CA GLY A 103 34.54 -16.47 -3.94
C GLY A 103 34.41 -17.98 -4.11
N LEU A 104 33.71 -18.41 -5.16
CA LEU A 104 33.47 -19.83 -5.44
C LEU A 104 34.74 -20.48 -6.00
N VAL A 105 35.18 -21.57 -5.36
CA VAL A 105 36.38 -22.35 -5.70
C VAL A 105 36.00 -23.83 -5.87
N ASP A 106 36.64 -24.50 -6.82
CA ASP A 106 36.58 -25.96 -6.98
C ASP A 106 37.71 -26.64 -6.20
N GLY A 107 37.47 -27.81 -5.61
CA GLY A 107 38.47 -28.59 -4.88
C GLY A 107 38.06 -28.89 -3.43
N ASP A 108 39.05 -28.98 -2.54
CA ASP A 108 38.89 -29.41 -1.13
C ASP A 108 38.24 -28.36 -0.21
N LEU A 109 37.91 -27.18 -0.75
CA LEU A 109 37.29 -26.12 0.03
C LEU A 109 35.81 -26.45 0.33
N ASN A 110 35.57 -26.82 1.59
CA ASN A 110 34.24 -27.03 2.13
C ASN A 110 33.71 -25.75 2.76
N TYR A 111 32.60 -25.25 2.21
CA TYR A 111 31.85 -24.17 2.85
C TYR A 111 31.12 -24.71 4.09
N PRO A 112 31.05 -23.93 5.17
CA PRO A 112 30.45 -24.37 6.44
C PRO A 112 28.92 -24.44 6.42
N PHE A 113 28.30 -24.05 5.29
CA PHE A 113 26.86 -24.07 5.05
C PHE A 113 26.60 -24.35 3.56
N ASP A 114 25.34 -24.59 3.20
CA ASP A 114 24.90 -24.74 1.80
C ASP A 114 25.00 -23.41 1.05
N VAL A 115 26.18 -23.14 0.49
CA VAL A 115 26.49 -21.89 -0.22
C VAL A 115 25.68 -21.75 -1.50
N GLN A 116 25.44 -22.84 -2.23
CA GLN A 116 24.74 -22.80 -3.51
C GLN A 116 23.26 -22.51 -3.29
N GLY A 117 22.62 -23.22 -2.34
CA GLY A 117 21.23 -22.96 -1.97
C GLY A 117 21.02 -21.53 -1.44
N ALA A 118 21.94 -21.03 -0.61
CA ALA A 118 21.88 -19.67 -0.11
C ALA A 118 22.03 -18.62 -1.23
N ILE A 119 22.96 -18.82 -2.17
CA ILE A 119 23.13 -17.93 -3.35
C ILE A 119 21.89 -17.96 -4.24
N GLN A 120 21.27 -19.12 -4.49
CA GLN A 120 20.05 -19.22 -5.28
C GLN A 120 18.86 -18.49 -4.63
N TRP A 121 18.76 -18.59 -3.30
CA TRP A 121 17.76 -17.87 -2.52
C TRP A 121 18.00 -16.35 -2.58
N LEU A 122 19.25 -15.92 -2.42
CA LEU A 122 19.65 -14.51 -2.56
C LEU A 122 19.34 -13.99 -3.96
N GLY A 123 19.64 -14.76 -5.00
CA GLY A 123 19.35 -14.41 -6.39
C GLY A 123 17.85 -14.24 -6.64
N SER A 124 17.01 -15.03 -5.96
CA SER A 124 15.55 -14.85 -6.02
C SER A 124 15.07 -13.57 -5.33
N THR A 125 15.83 -13.09 -4.35
CA THR A 125 15.50 -11.89 -3.56
C THR A 125 16.07 -10.59 -4.17
N ALA A 126 17.17 -10.70 -4.92
CA ALA A 126 17.90 -9.58 -5.51
C ALA A 126 17.18 -8.97 -6.73
N ASP A 127 17.37 -7.67 -6.93
CA ASP A 127 16.86 -6.91 -8.07
C ASP A 127 17.80 -7.00 -9.27
N LEU A 128 19.11 -7.12 -9.02
CA LEU A 128 20.16 -7.36 -10.03
C LEU A 128 21.14 -8.43 -9.53
N ILE A 129 21.68 -9.21 -10.47
CA ILE A 129 22.71 -10.23 -10.21
C ILE A 129 23.90 -9.96 -11.10
N PHE A 130 25.02 -9.55 -10.52
CA PHE A 130 26.27 -9.31 -11.23
C PHE A 130 27.18 -10.51 -11.11
N VAL A 131 27.54 -11.09 -12.25
CA VAL A 131 28.38 -12.29 -12.34
C VAL A 131 29.75 -11.86 -12.85
N PHE A 132 30.75 -11.97 -11.99
CA PHE A 132 32.14 -11.64 -12.29
C PHE A 132 32.93 -12.90 -12.61
N PHE A 133 33.66 -12.88 -13.71
CA PHE A 133 34.61 -13.91 -14.10
C PHE A 133 36.02 -13.32 -14.19
N ASP A 134 37.00 -14.01 -13.61
CA ASP A 134 38.42 -13.77 -13.86
C ASP A 134 38.94 -14.82 -14.86
N PRO A 135 39.27 -14.44 -16.11
CA PRO A 135 39.80 -15.36 -17.12
C PRO A 135 41.26 -15.79 -16.85
N VAL A 136 42.02 -15.04 -16.05
CA VAL A 136 43.44 -15.28 -15.76
C VAL A 136 43.63 -16.12 -14.50
N GLY A 137 42.82 -15.82 -13.48
CA GLY A 137 43.05 -16.29 -12.11
C GLY A 137 42.77 -17.76 -11.82
N GLN A 138 41.97 -18.44 -12.67
CA GLN A 138 41.68 -19.87 -12.66
C GLN A 138 40.56 -20.12 -13.67
N ALA A 139 40.66 -21.20 -14.46
CA ALA A 139 39.62 -21.64 -15.39
C ALA A 139 38.21 -21.58 -14.76
N LEU A 140 37.20 -21.29 -15.59
CA LEU A 140 35.77 -21.26 -15.21
C LEU A 140 35.42 -22.39 -14.22
N CYS A 141 35.31 -22.02 -12.94
CA CYS A 141 35.03 -22.92 -11.83
C CYS A 141 33.67 -23.59 -12.05
N LYS A 142 33.63 -24.93 -12.05
CA LYS A 142 32.42 -25.75 -12.24
C LYS A 142 31.35 -25.40 -11.20
N ARG A 143 31.74 -25.17 -9.94
CA ARG A 143 30.81 -24.72 -8.89
C ARG A 143 30.19 -23.35 -9.23
N THR A 144 30.98 -22.42 -9.76
CA THR A 144 30.48 -21.12 -10.24
C THR A 144 29.52 -21.29 -11.40
N LEU A 145 29.93 -22.06 -12.43
CA LEU A 145 29.11 -22.31 -13.61
C LEU A 145 27.76 -22.95 -13.25
N ASN A 146 27.76 -24.02 -12.45
CA ASN A 146 26.52 -24.67 -12.01
C ASN A 146 25.60 -23.72 -11.23
N THR A 147 26.17 -22.81 -10.44
CA THR A 147 25.38 -21.82 -9.68
C THR A 147 24.79 -20.77 -10.61
N VAL A 148 25.58 -20.31 -11.59
CA VAL A 148 25.17 -19.32 -12.60
C VAL A 148 24.11 -19.91 -13.54
N GLU A 149 24.25 -21.16 -13.99
CA GLU A 149 23.25 -21.87 -14.79
C GLU A 149 21.92 -21.97 -14.04
N ALA A 150 21.94 -22.46 -12.78
CA ALA A 150 20.73 -22.58 -11.96
C ALA A 150 20.03 -21.23 -11.68
N LEU A 151 20.80 -20.13 -11.64
CA LEU A 151 20.25 -18.77 -11.54
C LEU A 151 19.70 -18.30 -12.88
N SER A 152 20.43 -18.53 -13.98
CA SER A 152 20.05 -18.13 -15.32
C SER A 152 18.72 -18.76 -15.74
N ASP A 153 18.47 -20.02 -15.37
CA ASP A 153 17.20 -20.71 -15.65
C ASP A 153 15.97 -19.97 -15.09
N LYS A 154 16.13 -19.17 -14.03
CA LYS A 154 15.04 -18.52 -13.31
C LYS A 154 15.06 -16.99 -13.35
N HIS A 155 16.23 -16.40 -13.57
CA HIS A 155 16.52 -14.98 -13.29
C HIS A 155 17.41 -14.34 -14.36
N ALA A 156 17.49 -14.90 -15.57
CA ALA A 156 18.36 -14.41 -16.64
C ALA A 156 18.18 -12.92 -16.96
N GLU A 157 16.96 -12.39 -16.86
CA GLU A 157 16.61 -11.00 -17.20
C GLU A 157 17.34 -9.96 -16.34
N LYS A 158 17.66 -10.32 -15.09
CA LYS A 158 18.34 -9.45 -14.13
C LYS A 158 19.80 -9.80 -13.91
N MET A 159 20.34 -10.76 -14.68
CA MET A 159 21.76 -11.11 -14.64
C MET A 159 22.58 -10.24 -15.60
N ARG A 160 23.77 -9.83 -15.15
CA ARG A 160 24.78 -9.12 -15.94
C ARG A 160 26.13 -9.77 -15.75
N PHE A 161 26.87 -9.93 -16.84
CA PHE A 161 28.08 -10.72 -16.88
C PHE A 161 29.28 -9.82 -17.17
N PHE A 162 30.28 -9.87 -16.29
CA PHE A 162 31.46 -9.03 -16.32
C PHE A 162 32.73 -9.88 -16.36
N LEU A 163 33.63 -9.55 -17.27
CA LEU A 163 34.98 -10.10 -17.31
C LEU A 163 35.91 -9.12 -16.60
N SER A 164 36.32 -9.50 -15.39
CA SER A 164 37.34 -8.76 -14.64
C SER A 164 38.71 -8.97 -15.26
N LYS A 165 39.61 -7.98 -15.13
CA LYS A 165 41.01 -8.07 -15.61
C LYS A 165 41.13 -8.43 -17.09
N ALA A 166 40.19 -7.99 -17.91
CA ALA A 166 40.20 -8.25 -19.34
C ALA A 166 41.47 -7.68 -20.01
N ASP A 167 42.05 -6.61 -19.46
CA ASP A 167 43.33 -6.02 -19.86
C ASP A 167 44.54 -6.91 -19.51
N GLU A 168 44.51 -7.63 -18.40
CA GLU A 168 45.55 -8.59 -17.99
C GLU A 168 45.39 -9.97 -18.62
N ALA A 169 44.18 -10.30 -19.10
CA ALA A 169 43.93 -11.49 -19.90
C ALA A 169 44.74 -11.40 -21.19
N GLY A 170 45.67 -12.34 -21.39
CA GLY A 170 46.64 -12.36 -22.49
C GLY A 170 46.03 -12.47 -23.91
N ASN A 171 46.62 -13.30 -24.78
CA ASN A 171 46.21 -13.37 -26.20
C ASN A 171 44.69 -13.53 -26.39
N ASP A 172 44.15 -12.87 -27.43
CA ASP A 172 42.71 -12.86 -27.78
C ASP A 172 42.05 -14.24 -27.81
N ALA A 173 42.82 -15.31 -28.02
CA ALA A 173 42.37 -16.70 -27.98
C ALA A 173 41.83 -17.14 -26.60
N ASP A 174 42.41 -16.70 -25.49
CA ASP A 174 41.93 -17.10 -24.16
C ASP A 174 40.68 -16.32 -23.76
N ARG A 175 40.60 -15.04 -24.15
CA ARG A 175 39.36 -14.25 -24.09
C ARG A 175 38.26 -14.89 -24.93
N GLN A 176 38.57 -15.33 -26.15
CA GLN A 176 37.64 -16.02 -27.04
C GLN A 176 37.22 -17.39 -26.52
N LYS A 177 38.08 -18.17 -25.83
CA LYS A 177 37.69 -19.44 -25.20
C LYS A 177 36.71 -19.23 -24.06
N VAL A 178 36.95 -18.25 -23.20
CA VAL A 178 36.03 -17.91 -22.11
C VAL A 178 34.70 -17.41 -22.69
N MET A 179 34.76 -16.55 -23.72
CA MET A 179 33.56 -16.09 -24.42
C MET A 179 32.81 -17.28 -25.04
N MET A 180 33.45 -18.15 -25.82
CA MET A 180 32.82 -19.31 -26.48
C MET A 180 32.26 -20.37 -25.53
N GLN A 181 32.91 -20.58 -24.38
CA GLN A 181 32.40 -21.51 -23.37
C GLN A 181 31.13 -20.98 -22.72
N ILE A 182 30.96 -19.66 -22.66
CA ILE A 182 29.79 -19.03 -22.05
C ILE A 182 28.74 -18.61 -23.11
N ASP A 183 29.11 -18.39 -24.37
CA ASP A 183 28.23 -18.11 -25.53
C ASP A 183 27.31 -19.30 -25.87
N ARG A 184 27.58 -20.48 -25.32
CA ARG A 184 26.62 -21.61 -25.32
C ARG A 184 25.40 -21.35 -24.43
N ASN A 185 25.49 -20.41 -23.49
CA ASN A 185 24.38 -19.83 -22.75
C ASN A 185 24.03 -18.47 -23.38
N PRO A 186 22.74 -18.10 -23.51
CA PRO A 186 22.29 -16.96 -24.31
C PRO A 186 22.61 -15.57 -23.70
N VAL A 187 23.67 -15.44 -22.88
CA VAL A 187 23.89 -14.25 -22.06
C VAL A 187 24.99 -13.34 -22.59
N LYS A 188 24.63 -12.06 -22.74
CA LYS A 188 25.49 -10.99 -23.28
C LYS A 188 26.46 -10.49 -22.20
N PHE A 189 27.76 -10.47 -22.52
CA PHE A 189 28.80 -9.90 -21.67
C PHE A 189 28.91 -8.39 -21.86
N GLU A 190 29.00 -7.65 -20.76
CA GLU A 190 29.25 -6.21 -20.74
C GLU A 190 30.71 -5.96 -20.39
N ASN A 191 31.47 -5.43 -21.33
CA ASN A 191 32.91 -5.19 -21.19
C ASN A 191 33.22 -3.86 -20.46
N GLN A 192 32.22 -3.18 -19.88
CA GLN A 192 32.38 -1.86 -19.27
C GLN A 192 31.70 -1.77 -17.91
N ILE A 193 32.49 -1.57 -16.84
CA ILE A 193 32.01 -1.32 -15.48
C ILE A 193 31.06 -0.09 -15.41
N HIS A 194 31.16 0.83 -16.39
CA HIS A 194 30.23 1.95 -16.55
C HIS A 194 28.79 1.52 -16.90
N GLU A 195 28.62 0.44 -17.66
CA GLU A 195 27.29 -0.12 -17.97
C GLU A 195 26.62 -0.65 -16.70
N ALA A 196 27.40 -1.29 -15.80
CA ALA A 196 26.92 -1.74 -14.50
C ALA A 196 26.33 -0.59 -13.66
N THR A 197 26.96 0.58 -13.68
CA THR A 197 26.44 1.77 -12.95
C THR A 197 25.13 2.25 -13.55
N LYS A 198 25.04 2.28 -14.89
CA LYS A 198 23.84 2.66 -15.61
C LYS A 198 22.68 1.70 -15.32
N ASP A 199 22.94 0.41 -15.28
CA ASP A 199 21.95 -0.62 -14.96
C ASP A 199 21.41 -0.51 -13.53
N ILE A 200 22.30 -0.24 -12.58
CA ILE A 200 21.90 0.08 -11.21
C ILE A 200 21.00 1.31 -11.20
N GLU A 201 21.40 2.40 -11.85
CA GLU A 201 20.58 3.62 -11.91
C GLU A 201 19.22 3.42 -12.57
N GLN A 202 19.17 2.66 -13.68
CA GLN A 202 17.93 2.33 -14.36
C GLN A 202 17.01 1.49 -13.47
N THR A 203 17.57 0.51 -12.75
CA THR A 203 16.81 -0.34 -11.82
C THR A 203 16.28 0.45 -10.63
N ILE A 204 17.08 1.38 -10.08
CA ILE A 204 16.63 2.33 -9.05
C ILE A 204 15.44 3.14 -9.57
N ASN A 205 15.59 3.77 -10.74
CA ASN A 205 14.55 4.62 -11.30
C ASN A 205 13.27 3.81 -11.55
N HIS A 206 13.38 2.61 -12.14
CA HIS A 206 12.27 1.73 -12.41
C HIS A 206 11.53 1.30 -11.13
N THR A 207 12.28 0.88 -10.10
CA THR A 207 11.72 0.47 -8.80
C THR A 207 10.97 1.62 -8.12
N ILE A 208 11.51 2.84 -8.20
CA ILE A 208 10.85 4.02 -7.66
C ILE A 208 9.56 4.32 -8.42
N GLN A 209 9.57 4.24 -9.77
CA GLN A 209 8.35 4.43 -10.55
C GLN A 209 7.27 3.41 -10.19
N ILE A 210 7.61 2.11 -10.12
CA ILE A 210 6.67 1.06 -9.70
C ILE A 210 6.10 1.35 -8.30
N THR A 211 6.95 1.78 -7.37
CA THR A 211 6.52 2.07 -5.99
C THR A 211 5.57 3.26 -5.94
N LEU A 212 5.85 4.31 -6.72
CA LEU A 212 4.97 5.49 -6.80
C LEU A 212 3.65 5.17 -7.49
N ASP A 213 3.67 4.38 -8.57
CA ASP A 213 2.46 3.95 -9.27
C ASP A 213 1.59 3.03 -8.39
N THR A 214 2.23 2.14 -7.62
CA THR A 214 1.53 1.29 -6.64
C THR A 214 0.91 2.14 -5.53
N LEU A 215 1.65 3.12 -5.01
CA LEU A 215 1.14 4.05 -3.99
C LEU A 215 -0.04 4.87 -4.50
N GLU A 216 0.03 5.34 -5.74
CA GLU A 216 -1.06 6.08 -6.40
C GLU A 216 -2.31 5.21 -6.51
N LYS A 217 -2.16 4.00 -7.06
CA LYS A 217 -3.25 3.03 -7.19
C LYS A 217 -3.87 2.67 -5.83
N ASP A 218 -3.06 2.41 -4.81
CA ASP A 218 -3.55 2.11 -3.46
C ASP A 218 -4.30 3.30 -2.85
N SER A 219 -3.80 4.52 -3.09
CA SER A 219 -4.46 5.74 -2.63
C SER A 219 -5.80 5.97 -3.34
N GLU A 220 -5.87 5.73 -4.65
CA GLU A 220 -7.12 5.79 -5.42
C GLU A 220 -8.14 4.77 -4.92
N ASN A 221 -7.72 3.54 -4.65
CA ASN A 221 -8.57 2.50 -4.07
C ASN A 221 -9.12 2.92 -2.70
N ILE A 222 -8.30 3.55 -1.85
CA ILE A 222 -8.73 4.07 -0.55
C ILE A 222 -9.78 5.18 -0.75
N VAL A 223 -9.55 6.11 -1.67
CA VAL A 223 -10.51 7.19 -1.97
C VAL A 223 -11.83 6.62 -2.47
N GLU A 224 -11.81 5.61 -3.35
CA GLU A 224 -13.03 4.95 -3.84
C GLU A 224 -13.81 4.28 -2.69
N LEU A 225 -13.12 3.58 -1.79
CA LEU A 225 -13.75 2.96 -0.61
C LEU A 225 -14.38 4.00 0.32
N LEU A 226 -13.68 5.13 0.53
CA LEU A 226 -14.19 6.25 1.33
C LEU A 226 -15.41 6.89 0.66
N ASP A 227 -15.37 7.11 -0.65
CA ASP A 227 -16.49 7.65 -1.42
C ASP A 227 -17.71 6.74 -1.37
N LYS A 228 -17.50 5.41 -1.51
CA LYS A 228 -18.57 4.42 -1.36
C LYS A 228 -19.19 4.46 0.05
N HIS A 229 -18.36 4.56 1.09
CA HIS A 229 -18.83 4.61 2.48
C HIS A 229 -19.60 5.90 2.80
N LEU A 230 -19.09 7.05 2.33
CA LEU A 230 -19.74 8.35 2.48
C LEU A 230 -21.05 8.45 1.69
N LYS A 231 -21.11 7.87 0.49
CA LYS A 231 -22.32 7.81 -0.33
C LYS A 231 -23.39 6.96 0.32
N ALA A 232 -23.04 5.79 0.85
CA ALA A 232 -23.97 4.93 1.58
C ALA A 232 -24.55 5.64 2.82
N ASP A 233 -23.72 6.38 3.55
CA ASP A 233 -24.18 7.20 4.69
C ASP A 233 -25.11 8.35 4.23
N GLN A 234 -24.82 9.01 3.12
CA GLN A 234 -25.69 10.05 2.57
C GLN A 234 -27.06 9.49 2.18
N GLU A 235 -27.10 8.34 1.49
CA GLU A 235 -28.34 7.66 1.13
C GLU A 235 -29.16 7.28 2.36
N ALA A 236 -28.50 6.77 3.41
CA ALA A 236 -29.16 6.45 4.69
C ALA A 236 -29.73 7.70 5.38
N ARG A 237 -29.02 8.83 5.36
CA ARG A 237 -29.52 10.10 5.92
C ARG A 237 -30.67 10.70 5.15
N GLU A 238 -30.62 10.65 3.82
CA GLU A 238 -31.72 11.11 2.97
C GLU A 238 -32.96 10.26 3.20
N TYR A 239 -32.80 8.95 3.33
CA TYR A 239 -33.87 8.04 3.72
C TYR A 239 -34.46 8.42 5.08
N ASN A 240 -33.62 8.56 6.11
CA ASN A 240 -34.05 8.94 7.46
C ASN A 240 -34.75 10.31 7.50
N ARG A 241 -34.28 11.30 6.72
CA ARG A 241 -34.97 12.60 6.56
C ARG A 241 -36.33 12.45 5.90
N ARG A 242 -36.46 11.61 4.86
CA ARG A 242 -37.75 11.35 4.20
C ARG A 242 -38.73 10.69 5.16
N VAL A 243 -38.29 9.70 5.91
CA VAL A 243 -39.10 9.03 6.96
C VAL A 243 -39.53 10.04 8.02
N ASN A 244 -38.61 10.83 8.57
CA ASN A 244 -38.92 11.85 9.56
C ASN A 244 -39.95 12.88 9.04
N ARG A 245 -39.79 13.39 7.82
CA ARG A 245 -40.77 14.33 7.23
C ARG A 245 -42.16 13.70 7.12
N LYS A 246 -42.26 12.43 6.70
CA LYS A 246 -43.54 11.72 6.64
C LYS A 246 -44.17 11.55 8.02
N VAL A 247 -43.38 11.16 9.01
CA VAL A 247 -43.83 10.96 10.40
C VAL A 247 -44.30 12.28 11.01
N TYR A 248 -43.54 13.37 10.86
CA TYR A 248 -43.94 14.70 11.32
C TYR A 248 -45.19 15.20 10.62
N PHE A 249 -45.33 14.98 9.30
CA PHE A 249 -46.51 15.37 8.54
C PHE A 249 -47.77 14.63 9.01
N LEU A 250 -47.69 13.31 9.15
CA LEU A 250 -48.81 12.48 9.64
C LEU A 250 -49.15 12.81 11.10
N GLY A 251 -48.15 13.06 11.94
CA GLY A 251 -48.35 13.48 13.33
C GLY A 251 -49.00 14.86 13.45
N ALA A 252 -48.59 15.83 12.62
CA ALA A 252 -49.21 17.15 12.57
C ALA A 252 -50.68 17.07 12.12
N LEU A 253 -50.97 16.23 11.11
CA LEU A 253 -52.34 15.99 10.64
C LEU A 253 -53.21 15.37 11.75
N ALA A 254 -52.67 14.39 12.48
CA ALA A 254 -53.37 13.73 13.59
C ALA A 254 -53.76 14.69 14.73
N PHE A 255 -53.02 15.79 14.91
CA PHE A 255 -53.31 16.82 15.91
C PHE A 255 -54.18 17.97 15.36
N LEU A 256 -53.93 18.41 14.12
CA LEU A 256 -54.66 19.53 13.51
C LEU A 256 -56.13 19.20 13.23
N ILE A 257 -56.45 17.96 12.81
CA ILE A 257 -57.84 17.57 12.51
C ILE A 257 -58.74 17.71 13.75
N PRO A 258 -58.40 17.15 14.94
CA PRO A 258 -59.15 17.38 16.17
C PRO A 258 -59.17 18.86 16.61
N ALA A 259 -58.04 19.56 16.52
CA ALA A 259 -57.96 20.96 16.96
C ALA A 259 -58.87 21.88 16.13
N LEU A 260 -58.89 21.70 14.80
CA LEU A 260 -59.79 22.45 13.91
C LEU A 260 -61.26 22.13 14.20
N PHE A 261 -61.58 20.87 14.52
CA PHE A 261 -62.94 20.45 14.86
C PHE A 261 -63.44 21.05 16.19
N ILE A 262 -62.56 21.17 17.19
CA ILE A 262 -62.90 21.70 18.52
C ILE A 262 -62.89 23.24 18.55
N SER A 263 -62.12 23.90 17.67
CA SER A 263 -61.92 25.35 17.69
C SER A 263 -63.22 26.22 17.69
N PRO A 264 -64.30 25.88 16.97
CA PRO A 264 -65.54 26.68 16.98
C PRO A 264 -66.27 26.68 18.34
N TYR A 265 -66.01 25.68 19.19
CA TYR A 265 -66.64 25.55 20.50
C TYR A 265 -65.89 26.32 21.60
N ILE A 266 -64.57 26.48 21.45
CA ILE A 266 -63.74 27.24 22.41
C ILE A 266 -63.81 28.74 22.12
N PHE A 267 -63.83 29.12 20.84
CA PHE A 267 -63.94 30.51 20.41
C PHE A 267 -65.28 30.72 19.67
N PRO A 268 -66.38 31.00 20.39
CA PRO A 268 -67.64 31.30 19.75
C PRO A 268 -67.54 32.63 19.00
N VAL A 269 -67.33 32.56 17.68
CA VAL A 269 -67.24 33.73 16.80
C VAL A 269 -68.64 34.35 16.66
N LYS A 270 -68.79 35.62 17.05
CA LYS A 270 -70.07 36.34 17.04
C LYS A 270 -70.52 36.84 15.66
N SER A 271 -69.70 36.69 14.61
CA SER A 271 -70.02 37.03 13.23
C SER A 271 -69.75 35.84 12.32
N ALA A 272 -70.78 35.40 11.58
CA ALA A 272 -70.82 34.10 10.91
C ALA A 272 -70.06 34.03 9.57
N GLU A 273 -69.25 35.03 9.22
CA GLU A 273 -68.67 35.10 7.87
C GLU A 273 -67.17 34.83 7.74
N ASP A 274 -66.37 34.76 8.81
CA ASP A 274 -64.92 34.64 8.61
C ASP A 274 -64.27 33.37 9.21
N VAL A 275 -63.67 32.62 8.28
CA VAL A 275 -62.58 31.63 8.37
C VAL A 275 -62.95 30.18 8.77
N GLY A 276 -63.81 29.91 9.76
CA GLY A 276 -64.06 28.53 10.21
C GLY A 276 -65.22 27.81 9.51
N PHE A 277 -66.34 28.53 9.34
CA PHE A 277 -67.62 27.94 8.91
C PHE A 277 -67.67 27.63 7.40
N GLY A 278 -66.94 28.39 6.58
CA GLY A 278 -66.88 28.22 5.12
C GLY A 278 -66.24 26.90 4.67
N PHE A 279 -65.19 26.44 5.36
CA PHE A 279 -64.49 25.19 5.02
C PHE A 279 -65.37 23.95 5.29
N LEU A 280 -66.10 23.95 6.41
CA LEU A 280 -67.05 22.88 6.76
C LEU A 280 -68.28 22.86 5.83
N LYS A 281 -68.73 24.05 5.38
CA LYS A 281 -69.84 24.20 4.42
C LYS A 281 -69.47 23.67 3.03
N GLY A 282 -68.21 23.83 2.60
CA GLY A 282 -67.70 23.33 1.32
C GLY A 282 -67.51 21.80 1.25
N LEU A 283 -67.29 21.14 2.38
CA LEU A 283 -67.16 19.67 2.46
C LEU A 283 -68.52 18.93 2.52
N ASN A 284 -69.65 19.63 2.36
CA ASN A 284 -71.00 19.05 2.45
C ASN A 284 -71.27 18.29 3.76
N LEU A 285 -70.56 18.65 4.84
CA LEU A 285 -70.75 18.08 6.18
C LEU A 285 -72.05 18.57 6.86
N ASN A 286 -72.86 19.39 6.18
CA ASN A 286 -74.19 19.81 6.65
C ASN A 286 -75.11 18.62 6.99
N LEU A 287 -74.85 17.42 6.46
CA LEU A 287 -75.60 16.21 6.80
C LEU A 287 -75.33 15.70 8.23
N LEU A 288 -74.18 16.04 8.81
CA LEU A 288 -73.85 15.79 10.22
C LEU A 288 -74.37 16.89 11.17
N PHE A 289 -74.64 18.08 10.62
CA PHE A 289 -75.07 19.28 11.36
C PHE A 289 -76.45 19.77 10.93
N SER A 290 -77.33 18.87 10.48
CA SER A 290 -78.73 19.22 10.23
C SER A 290 -79.32 19.82 11.51
N LYS A 291 -79.86 21.03 11.39
CA LYS A 291 -80.51 21.82 12.44
C LYS A 291 -81.28 20.94 13.43
N ALA A 292 -80.95 21.14 14.70
CA ALA A 292 -81.60 20.60 15.88
C ALA A 292 -83.13 20.60 15.78
N ASP A 293 -83.71 19.44 16.07
CA ASP A 293 -85.05 19.34 16.63
C ASP A 293 -84.91 19.19 18.16
N ASN A 294 -85.78 19.85 18.91
CA ASN A 294 -85.65 20.25 20.33
C ASN A 294 -85.61 19.11 21.39
N ASN A 295 -85.05 17.95 21.07
CA ASN A 295 -84.97 16.80 21.97
C ASN A 295 -83.57 16.18 22.00
N GLY A 296 -82.59 16.83 22.67
CA GLY A 296 -81.34 16.22 23.15
C GLY A 296 -80.48 15.42 22.15
N LYS A 297 -80.77 15.48 20.84
CA LYS A 297 -80.12 14.72 19.78
C LYS A 297 -78.83 15.39 19.29
N GLU A 298 -78.67 16.69 19.53
CA GLU A 298 -77.44 17.44 19.19
C GLU A 298 -76.21 16.90 19.92
N GLU A 299 -76.31 16.64 21.23
CA GLU A 299 -75.19 16.13 22.02
C GLU A 299 -74.72 14.76 21.54
N ARG A 300 -75.65 13.88 21.13
CA ARG A 300 -75.32 12.53 20.65
C ARG A 300 -74.64 12.54 19.28
N SER A 301 -75.07 13.40 18.36
CA SER A 301 -74.43 13.54 17.04
C SER A 301 -73.02 14.12 17.18
N PHE A 302 -72.84 15.12 18.04
CA PHE A 302 -71.52 15.70 18.34
C PHE A 302 -70.54 14.69 18.94
N LEU A 303 -70.98 13.94 19.96
CA LEU A 303 -70.16 12.89 20.58
C LEU A 303 -69.75 11.81 19.58
N SER A 304 -70.65 11.43 18.66
CA SER A 304 -70.33 10.46 17.61
C SER A 304 -69.28 10.98 16.61
N ALA A 305 -69.34 12.26 16.23
CA ALA A 305 -68.36 12.88 15.34
C ALA A 305 -66.99 13.03 16.01
N CYS A 306 -66.95 13.39 17.29
CA CYS A 306 -65.73 13.41 18.10
C CYS A 306 -65.07 12.03 18.15
N LEU A 307 -65.85 10.95 18.31
CA LEU A 307 -65.34 9.58 18.36
C LEU A 307 -64.73 9.17 17.00
N VAL A 308 -65.40 9.49 15.88
CA VAL A 308 -64.89 9.21 14.53
C VAL A 308 -63.55 9.94 14.28
N ILE A 309 -63.48 11.22 14.63
CA ILE A 309 -62.25 12.02 14.47
C ILE A 309 -61.12 11.48 15.36
N PHE A 310 -61.43 11.09 16.59
CA PHE A 310 -60.48 10.47 17.50
C PHE A 310 -59.92 9.15 16.95
N VAL A 311 -60.77 8.30 16.37
CA VAL A 311 -60.34 7.06 15.71
C VAL A 311 -59.45 7.35 14.50
N ILE A 312 -59.79 8.34 13.67
CA ILE A 312 -58.96 8.76 12.52
C ILE A 312 -57.58 9.24 13.00
N SER A 313 -57.52 10.05 14.06
CA SER A 313 -56.25 10.49 14.65
C SER A 313 -55.41 9.33 15.19
N ILE A 314 -56.02 8.31 15.82
CA ILE A 314 -55.31 7.11 16.28
C ILE A 314 -54.74 6.34 15.08
N ILE A 315 -55.52 6.15 14.02
CA ILE A 315 -55.08 5.44 12.80
C ILE A 315 -53.88 6.17 12.17
N LEU A 316 -53.90 7.50 12.10
CA LEU A 316 -52.79 8.29 11.57
C LEU A 316 -51.51 8.14 12.40
N VAL A 317 -51.62 8.12 13.73
CA VAL A 317 -50.47 7.90 14.63
C VAL A 317 -49.93 6.46 14.50
N LEU A 318 -50.81 5.46 14.37
CA LEU A 318 -50.40 4.08 14.13
C LEU A 318 -49.66 3.95 12.80
N PHE A 319 -50.17 4.57 11.73
CA PHE A 319 -49.52 4.57 10.43
C PHE A 319 -48.15 5.29 10.46
N ALA A 320 -48.05 6.38 11.22
CA ALA A 320 -46.77 7.07 11.46
C ALA A 320 -45.75 6.17 12.18
N ARG A 321 -46.19 5.39 13.19
CA ARG A 321 -45.33 4.42 13.90
C ARG A 321 -44.89 3.26 13.01
N LEU A 322 -45.77 2.73 12.18
CA LEU A 322 -45.42 1.65 11.25
C LEU A 322 -44.44 2.12 10.16
N SER A 323 -44.42 3.41 9.86
CA SER A 323 -43.49 4.01 8.91
C SER A 323 -42.13 4.37 9.53
N TYR A 324 -41.93 4.13 10.83
CA TYR A 324 -40.76 4.54 11.59
C TYR A 324 -39.65 3.47 11.54
N ASP A 325 -38.92 3.40 10.43
CA ASP A 325 -37.71 2.59 10.30
C ASP A 325 -36.50 3.48 9.97
N HIS A 326 -35.43 3.35 10.75
CA HIS A 326 -34.23 4.16 10.65
C HIS A 326 -33.02 3.31 10.25
N ARG A 327 -32.31 3.78 9.22
CA ARG A 327 -31.02 3.21 8.85
C ARG A 327 -29.92 3.76 9.75
N ALA A 328 -28.95 2.93 10.10
CA ALA A 328 -27.76 3.37 10.81
C ALA A 328 -27.00 4.41 9.96
N THR A 329 -26.65 5.54 10.58
CA THR A 329 -25.88 6.61 9.95
C THR A 329 -24.66 6.94 10.78
N LEU A 330 -23.61 7.42 10.12
CA LEU A 330 -22.42 7.94 10.79
C LEU A 330 -22.77 9.14 11.67
N THR A 331 -22.00 9.34 12.73
CA THR A 331 -22.04 10.59 13.49
C THR A 331 -21.46 11.74 12.65
N ASN A 332 -21.79 12.99 13.02
CA ASN A 332 -21.23 14.16 12.33
C ASN A 332 -19.69 14.21 12.45
N HIS A 333 -19.15 13.80 13.60
CA HIS A 333 -17.71 13.72 13.83
C HIS A 333 -17.05 12.67 12.91
N GLN A 334 -17.59 11.45 12.87
CA GLN A 334 -17.06 10.39 12.00
C GLN A 334 -17.11 10.76 10.53
N ARG A 335 -18.22 11.35 10.05
CA ARG A 335 -18.29 11.83 8.66
C ARG A 335 -17.23 12.88 8.38
N LYS A 336 -17.05 13.86 9.26
CA LYS A 336 -16.02 14.89 9.08
C LYS A 336 -14.64 14.26 8.97
N TYR A 337 -14.32 13.31 9.86
CA TYR A 337 -13.08 12.55 9.80
C TYR A 337 -12.87 11.84 8.46
N TYR A 338 -13.86 11.11 7.94
CA TYR A 338 -13.73 10.43 6.65
C TYR A 338 -13.58 11.39 5.46
N VAL A 339 -14.25 12.53 5.49
CA VAL A 339 -14.09 13.59 4.46
C VAL A 339 -12.69 14.20 4.53
N ASP A 340 -12.21 14.51 5.73
CA ASP A 340 -10.87 15.06 5.94
C ASP A 340 -9.78 14.06 5.51
N LEU A 341 -9.96 12.77 5.85
CA LEU A 341 -9.08 11.68 5.43
C LEU A 341 -9.05 11.53 3.89
N ARG A 342 -10.22 11.55 3.24
CA ARG A 342 -10.34 11.52 1.79
C ARG A 342 -9.58 12.68 1.14
N ASN A 343 -9.78 13.90 1.65
CA ASN A 343 -9.12 15.10 1.13
C ASN A 343 -7.60 15.03 1.34
N TYR A 344 -7.15 14.49 2.46
CA TYR A 344 -5.74 14.25 2.74
C TYR A 344 -5.13 13.28 1.72
N VAL A 345 -5.72 12.09 1.53
CA VAL A 345 -5.23 11.07 0.58
C VAL A 345 -5.21 11.63 -0.85
N GLN A 346 -6.27 12.35 -1.25
CA GLN A 346 -6.31 13.00 -2.56
C GLN A 346 -5.25 14.10 -2.73
N GLY A 347 -4.88 14.78 -1.65
CA GLY A 347 -3.77 15.74 -1.64
C GLY A 347 -2.40 15.08 -1.83
N VAL A 348 -2.20 13.88 -1.30
CA VAL A 348 -0.98 13.08 -1.48
C VAL A 348 -0.83 12.66 -2.94
N ILE A 349 -1.88 12.15 -3.58
CA ILE A 349 -1.88 11.74 -5.00
C ILE A 349 -1.42 12.91 -5.90
N LYS A 350 -1.96 14.12 -5.68
CA LYS A 350 -1.60 15.31 -6.46
C LYS A 350 -0.12 15.72 -6.36
N LYS A 351 0.59 15.24 -5.33
CA LYS A 351 1.99 15.55 -5.05
C LYS A 351 2.96 14.46 -5.50
N LYS A 352 2.57 13.50 -6.34
CA LYS A 352 3.42 12.40 -6.84
C LYS A 352 4.87 12.81 -7.19
N ASN A 353 5.04 13.85 -8.00
CA ASN A 353 6.37 14.33 -8.41
C ASN A 353 7.17 14.96 -7.27
N GLN A 354 6.49 15.57 -6.30
CA GLN A 354 7.13 16.07 -5.09
C GLN A 354 7.56 14.91 -4.19
N LEU A 355 6.70 13.89 -4.01
CA LEU A 355 7.02 12.68 -3.25
C LEU A 355 8.22 11.94 -3.82
N TYR A 356 8.39 11.93 -5.14
CA TYR A 356 9.60 11.38 -5.78
C TYR A 356 10.87 12.11 -5.33
N ARG A 357 10.86 13.44 -5.35
CA ARG A 357 12.02 14.25 -4.94
C ARG A 357 12.29 14.09 -3.45
N GLU A 358 11.25 14.16 -2.63
CA GLU A 358 11.33 13.94 -1.19
C GLU A 358 11.86 12.54 -0.88
N TYR A 359 11.49 11.50 -1.64
CA TYR A 359 12.02 10.16 -1.45
C TYR A 359 13.53 10.08 -1.72
N LEU A 360 14.00 10.72 -2.79
CA LEU A 360 15.44 10.77 -3.10
C LEU A 360 16.21 11.54 -2.02
N GLU A 361 15.69 12.69 -1.58
CA GLU A 361 16.28 13.51 -0.51
C GLU A 361 16.28 12.76 0.83
N GLN A 362 15.14 12.19 1.23
CA GLN A 362 15.02 11.38 2.44
C GLN A 362 15.91 10.15 2.39
N SER A 363 16.15 9.54 1.23
CA SER A 363 17.07 8.41 1.15
C SER A 363 18.52 8.85 1.38
N ILE A 364 18.87 10.09 1.04
CA ILE A 364 20.19 10.67 1.30
C ILE A 364 20.35 11.07 2.79
N ASP A 365 19.26 11.48 3.45
CA ASP A 365 19.28 12.01 4.81
C ASP A 365 18.92 10.96 5.90
N ASN A 366 17.99 10.05 5.62
CA ASN A 366 17.52 8.96 6.49
C ASN A 366 18.30 7.65 6.25
N CYS A 367 19.62 7.74 6.22
CA CYS A 367 20.48 6.60 6.50
C CYS A 367 20.33 6.20 7.98
N ASP A 368 19.17 5.70 8.41
CA ASP A 368 18.81 5.50 9.82
C ASP A 368 19.48 4.29 10.50
N ILE A 369 20.51 3.71 9.86
CA ILE A 369 21.40 2.71 10.47
C ILE A 369 22.63 3.46 11.00
#